data_AF-A0A545BEY1-F1
#
_entry.id   AF-A0A545BEY1-F1
#
_cell.length_a   1.000
_cell.length_b   1.000
_cell.length_c   1.000
_cell.angle_alpha   90.00
_cell.angle_beta   90.00
_cell.angle_gamma   90.00
#
_symmetry.space_group_name_H-M   'P 1'
#
loop_
_entity.id
_entity.type
_entity.pdbx_description
1 polymer ?
#
loop_
_entity_poly.entity_id
_entity_poly.type
_entity_poly.pdbx_seq_one_letter_code
_entity_poly.pdbx_strand_id
1 'polypeptide(L)'
;MPSTARENLANQATVHVEDMSTPQDSLPATVRDRPFAWLLLITGVIGWLASGALVLEKLEVLKDPNHVTVCDVNPFISCGAVMQTPQSSVFGFPNMFIGIVAFAVIITTAMGILAGAKYSRGYWLGLQAGVTLGFAFVVWLWSQALYAIHVLCPFCMVVWAAMIPLFVWVTIRNVTSGVIKAPPAVVKLLSGSGWIIVALLYVAVIATIFFSFMHLFVPSTA
;
A
#
# COMPACT_ATOMS: atom_id res chain seq x y z
N MET A 1 7.68 50.41 56.47
CA MET A 1 7.07 49.22 55.86
C MET A 1 7.58 49.11 54.42
N PRO A 2 8.53 48.21 54.11
CA PRO A 2 9.00 48.04 52.75
C PRO A 2 8.18 46.97 52.00
N SER A 3 7.81 47.29 50.76
CA SER A 3 7.90 46.39 49.59
C SER A 3 7.00 45.12 49.53
N THR A 4 5.69 45.28 49.42
CA THR A 4 4.80 44.24 48.85
C THR A 4 4.92 44.13 47.31
N ALA A 5 5.47 45.15 46.66
CA ALA A 5 5.59 45.18 45.19
C ALA A 5 6.71 44.27 44.64
N ARG A 6 7.82 44.07 45.37
CA ARG A 6 8.93 43.21 44.90
C ARG A 6 8.66 41.71 45.08
N GLU A 7 7.87 41.31 46.07
CA GLU A 7 7.47 39.90 46.25
C GLU A 7 6.60 39.40 45.07
N ASN A 8 5.73 40.26 44.55
CA ASN A 8 4.87 39.91 43.41
C ASN A 8 5.65 39.74 42.09
N LEU A 9 6.76 40.47 41.92
CA LEU A 9 7.64 40.32 40.75
C LEU A 9 8.48 39.03 40.81
N ALA A 10 8.89 38.60 42.01
CA ALA A 10 9.63 37.35 42.17
C ALA A 10 8.73 36.11 41.95
N ASN A 11 7.45 36.19 42.32
CA ASN A 11 6.51 35.08 42.18
C ASN A 11 5.95 34.91 40.75
N GLN A 12 6.03 35.94 39.90
CA GLN A 12 5.64 35.85 38.49
C GLN A 12 6.71 35.22 37.59
N ALA A 13 7.96 35.13 38.05
CA ALA A 13 9.05 34.54 37.28
C ALA A 13 9.13 33.00 37.39
N THR A 14 8.40 32.39 38.33
CA THR A 14 8.56 30.97 38.70
C THR A 14 7.35 30.09 38.37
N VAL A 15 6.25 30.63 37.86
CA VAL A 15 5.04 29.85 37.56
C VAL A 15 4.71 29.96 36.06
N HIS A 16 4.67 28.80 35.40
CA HIS A 16 4.34 28.55 33.99
C HIS A 16 5.49 28.68 32.97
N VAL A 17 6.58 27.94 33.19
CA VAL A 17 7.10 27.09 32.10
C VAL A 17 6.17 25.88 32.03
N GLU A 18 4.97 26.10 31.52
CA GLU A 18 4.06 25.02 31.20
C GLU A 18 4.58 24.43 29.90
N ASP A 19 5.11 23.22 30.04
CA ASP A 19 5.56 22.31 28.99
C ASP A 19 4.70 22.51 27.73
N MET A 20 5.29 23.17 26.73
CA MET A 20 4.72 23.27 25.39
C MET A 20 4.91 21.91 24.71
N SER A 21 4.25 20.91 25.29
CA SER A 21 3.96 19.63 24.67
C SER A 21 3.17 19.95 23.40
N THR A 22 3.86 19.82 22.29
CA THR A 22 3.30 19.95 20.94
C THR A 22 1.96 19.20 20.88
N PRO A 23 0.90 19.74 20.23
CA PRO A 23 -0.40 19.06 20.08
C PRO A 23 -0.37 17.65 19.43
N GLN A 24 0.83 17.14 19.12
CA GLN A 24 1.12 15.82 18.57
C GLN A 24 1.07 14.68 19.59
N ASP A 25 1.05 14.96 20.90
CA ASP A 25 1.05 13.92 21.95
C ASP A 25 -0.34 13.37 22.30
N SER A 26 -1.41 13.94 21.76
CA SER A 26 -2.79 13.49 22.02
C SER A 26 -3.42 12.65 20.89
N LEU A 27 -2.66 12.33 19.84
CA LEU A 27 -3.15 11.49 18.72
C LEU A 27 -2.66 10.03 18.87
N PRO A 28 -3.51 9.01 18.57
CA PRO A 28 -3.11 7.61 18.64
C PRO A 28 -1.81 7.34 17.88
N ALA A 29 -0.90 6.53 18.46
CA ALA A 29 0.44 6.27 17.92
C ALA A 29 0.45 5.80 16.45
N THR A 30 -0.64 5.20 15.99
CA THR A 30 -0.87 4.71 14.62
C THR A 30 -1.26 5.80 13.61
N VAL A 31 -1.57 7.03 14.04
CA VAL A 31 -1.92 8.19 13.19
C VAL A 31 -0.80 9.23 13.15
N ARG A 32 0.30 8.99 13.87
CA ARG A 32 1.49 9.83 13.79
C ARG A 32 2.02 9.77 12.35
N ASP A 33 2.35 10.90 11.74
CA ASP A 33 2.70 10.96 10.31
C ASP A 33 3.87 10.03 9.92
N ARG A 34 4.78 9.75 10.86
CA ARG A 34 5.98 8.92 10.64
C ARG A 34 5.72 7.43 10.38
N PRO A 35 5.04 6.66 11.24
CA PRO A 35 4.77 5.24 10.97
C PRO A 35 3.97 5.02 9.69
N PHE A 36 3.00 5.88 9.39
CA PHE A 36 2.26 5.83 8.14
C PHE A 36 3.16 6.10 6.93
N ALA A 37 4.03 7.11 7.00
CA ALA A 37 4.97 7.39 5.93
C ALA A 37 5.96 6.24 5.69
N TRP A 38 6.47 5.60 6.74
CA TRP A 38 7.30 4.41 6.60
C TRP A 38 6.57 3.24 5.96
N LEU A 39 5.30 3.01 6.31
CA LEU A 39 4.48 1.99 5.68
C LEU A 39 4.32 2.27 4.18
N LEU A 40 3.98 3.51 3.79
CA LEU A 40 3.90 3.91 2.39
C LEU A 40 5.24 3.73 1.66
N LEU A 41 6.34 4.10 2.31
CA LEU A 41 7.67 4.00 1.72
C LEU A 41 8.06 2.55 1.47
N ILE A 42 7.91 1.68 2.47
CA ILE A 42 8.29 0.25 2.37
C ILE A 42 7.44 -0.44 1.31
N THR A 43 6.12 -0.29 1.37
CA THR A 43 5.20 -0.90 0.39
C THR A 43 5.41 -0.32 -1.01
N GLY A 44 5.65 0.98 -1.12
CA GLY A 44 6.00 1.66 -2.37
C GLY A 44 7.29 1.15 -2.98
N VAL A 45 8.39 1.06 -2.21
CA VAL A 45 9.68 0.55 -2.68
C VAL A 45 9.58 -0.91 -3.11
N ILE A 46 8.93 -1.76 -2.32
CA ILE A 46 8.74 -3.18 -2.66
C ILE A 46 7.94 -3.32 -3.95
N GLY A 47 6.81 -2.60 -4.07
CA GLY A 47 5.99 -2.61 -5.29
C GLY A 47 6.73 -2.06 -6.51
N TRP A 48 7.53 -1.02 -6.33
CA TRP A 48 8.34 -0.41 -7.38
C TRP A 48 9.43 -1.37 -7.88
N LEU A 49 10.16 -2.03 -6.97
CA LEU A 49 11.17 -3.03 -7.32
C LEU A 49 10.57 -4.23 -8.03
N ALA A 50 9.43 -4.76 -7.55
CA ALA A 50 8.74 -5.86 -8.19
C ALA A 50 8.23 -5.48 -9.60
N SER A 51 7.69 -4.27 -9.76
CA SER A 51 7.27 -3.75 -11.07
C SER A 51 8.45 -3.55 -12.01
N GLY A 52 9.58 -3.06 -11.50
CA GLY A 52 10.82 -2.91 -12.25
C GLY A 52 11.38 -4.26 -12.72
N ALA A 53 11.43 -5.26 -11.84
CA ALA A 53 11.84 -6.61 -12.20
C ALA A 53 10.94 -7.19 -13.30
N LEU A 54 9.62 -7.04 -13.18
CA LEU A 54 8.67 -7.48 -14.21
C LEU A 54 8.91 -6.78 -15.57
N VAL A 55 9.27 -5.49 -15.59
CA VAL A 55 9.62 -4.79 -16.83
C VAL A 55 10.89 -5.37 -17.44
N LEU A 56 11.94 -5.59 -16.64
CA LEU A 56 13.21 -6.13 -17.13
C LEU A 56 13.03 -7.52 -17.76
N GLU A 57 12.29 -8.40 -17.07
CA GLU A 57 11.93 -9.73 -17.56
C GLU A 57 11.10 -9.64 -18.86
N LYS A 58 10.10 -8.76 -18.91
CA LYS A 58 9.28 -8.58 -20.10
C LYS A 58 10.10 -8.11 -21.30
N LEU A 59 11.06 -7.22 -21.08
CA LEU A 59 11.95 -6.73 -22.14
C LEU A 59 12.84 -7.85 -22.68
N GLU A 60 13.32 -8.75 -21.83
CA GLU A 60 14.15 -9.87 -22.27
C GLU A 60 13.33 -10.91 -23.04
N VAL A 61 12.12 -11.23 -22.56
CA VAL A 61 11.17 -12.10 -23.30
C VAL A 61 10.76 -11.49 -24.65
N LEU A 62 10.73 -10.17 -24.77
CA LEU A 62 10.48 -9.49 -26.06
C LEU A 62 11.67 -9.58 -27.03
N LYS A 63 12.91 -9.72 -26.53
CA LYS A 63 14.10 -9.93 -27.37
C LYS A 63 14.26 -11.39 -27.78
N ASP A 64 14.06 -12.29 -26.83
CA ASP A 64 14.10 -13.73 -27.03
C ASP A 64 12.85 -14.38 -26.41
N PRO A 65 11.87 -14.80 -27.24
CA PRO A 65 10.67 -15.47 -26.76
C PRO A 65 10.92 -16.78 -26.00
N ASN A 66 12.11 -17.37 -26.13
CA ASN A 66 12.52 -18.57 -25.40
C ASN A 66 13.29 -18.26 -24.10
N HIS A 67 13.38 -16.99 -23.71
CA HIS A 67 14.01 -16.59 -22.46
C HIS A 67 13.25 -17.17 -21.26
N VAL A 68 13.97 -17.93 -20.43
CA VAL A 68 13.44 -18.46 -19.17
C VAL A 68 13.57 -17.37 -18.11
N THR A 69 12.44 -16.85 -17.64
CA THR A 69 12.43 -15.77 -16.64
C THR A 69 12.89 -16.30 -15.29
N VAL A 70 13.41 -15.43 -14.41
CA VAL A 70 13.94 -15.82 -13.08
C VAL A 70 12.89 -16.51 -12.20
N CYS A 71 11.61 -16.30 -12.50
CA CYS A 71 10.49 -16.86 -11.75
C CYS A 71 9.83 -18.07 -12.40
N ASP A 72 10.34 -18.56 -13.53
CA ASP A 72 9.83 -19.76 -14.20
C ASP A 72 10.36 -21.01 -13.50
N VAL A 73 9.71 -21.37 -12.39
CA VAL A 73 10.10 -22.52 -11.55
C VAL A 73 9.33 -23.77 -11.96
N ASN A 74 8.06 -23.63 -12.31
CA ASN A 74 7.21 -24.74 -12.74
C ASN A 74 6.06 -24.23 -13.64
N PRO A 75 5.32 -25.12 -14.35
CA PRO A 75 4.25 -24.70 -15.26
C PRO A 75 3.13 -23.86 -14.60
N PHE A 76 2.95 -23.97 -13.30
CA PHE A 76 1.95 -23.22 -12.52
C PHE A 76 2.54 -21.97 -11.86
N ILE A 77 3.87 -21.83 -11.80
CA ILE A 77 4.59 -20.68 -11.25
C ILE A 77 5.55 -20.17 -12.34
N SER A 78 5.04 -19.24 -13.16
CA SER A 78 5.76 -18.71 -14.30
C SER A 78 5.42 -17.24 -14.53
N CYS A 79 6.44 -16.38 -14.54
CA CYS A 79 6.29 -14.99 -14.96
C CYS A 79 6.16 -14.89 -16.48
N GLY A 80 6.95 -15.69 -17.21
CA GLY A 80 6.96 -15.71 -18.68
C GLY A 80 5.59 -16.02 -19.27
N ALA A 81 4.92 -17.07 -18.76
CA ALA A 81 3.60 -17.46 -19.24
C ALA A 81 2.55 -16.36 -19.03
N VAL A 82 2.55 -15.69 -17.87
CA VAL A 82 1.66 -14.55 -17.60
C VAL A 82 1.97 -13.37 -18.52
N MET A 83 3.25 -13.10 -18.78
CA MET A 83 3.70 -12.01 -19.64
C MET A 83 3.33 -12.22 -21.10
N GLN A 84 3.19 -13.44 -21.60
CA GLN A 84 2.80 -13.69 -22.99
C GLN A 84 1.29 -13.50 -23.23
N THR A 85 0.50 -13.32 -22.17
CA THR A 85 -0.95 -13.16 -22.29
C THR A 85 -1.35 -11.73 -22.73
N PRO A 86 -2.44 -11.56 -23.50
CA PRO A 86 -2.97 -10.24 -23.86
C PRO A 86 -3.31 -9.36 -22.65
N GLN A 87 -3.69 -9.98 -21.53
CA GLN A 87 -4.01 -9.33 -20.26
C GLN A 87 -2.80 -8.60 -19.67
N SER A 88 -1.56 -8.94 -20.07
CA SER A 88 -0.34 -8.25 -19.62
C SER A 88 -0.15 -6.86 -20.24
N SER A 89 -0.96 -6.51 -21.26
CA SER A 89 -0.83 -5.27 -22.04
C SER A 89 -2.18 -4.66 -22.44
N VAL A 90 -3.13 -4.57 -21.50
CA VAL A 90 -4.52 -4.16 -21.76
C VAL A 90 -4.63 -2.75 -22.35
N PHE A 91 -3.73 -1.85 -21.93
CA PHE A 91 -3.73 -0.46 -22.39
C PHE A 91 -2.83 -0.23 -23.62
N GLY A 92 -2.43 -1.30 -24.32
CA GLY A 92 -1.53 -1.23 -25.48
C GLY A 92 -0.05 -1.16 -25.12
N PHE A 93 0.29 -1.17 -23.83
CA PHE A 93 1.66 -1.22 -23.31
C PHE A 93 1.72 -2.16 -22.09
N PRO A 94 2.91 -2.66 -21.70
CA PRO A 94 3.04 -3.56 -20.55
C PRO A 94 2.52 -2.91 -19.26
N ASN A 95 1.58 -3.57 -18.59
CA ASN A 95 0.93 -3.07 -17.36
C ASN A 95 1.95 -2.74 -16.25
N MET A 96 3.11 -3.40 -16.26
CA MET A 96 4.21 -3.21 -15.32
C MET A 96 4.69 -1.75 -15.25
N PHE A 97 4.59 -0.99 -16.36
CA PHE A 97 4.93 0.43 -16.37
C PHE A 97 3.97 1.27 -15.51
N ILE A 98 2.69 0.89 -15.45
CA ILE A 98 1.71 1.54 -14.57
C ILE A 98 2.15 1.37 -13.11
N GLY A 99 2.62 0.17 -12.76
CA GLY A 99 3.16 -0.13 -11.44
C GLY A 99 4.34 0.78 -11.08
N ILE A 100 5.34 0.90 -11.95
CA ILE A 100 6.51 1.76 -11.74
C ILE A 100 6.09 3.20 -11.43
N VAL A 101 5.20 3.79 -12.23
CA VAL A 101 4.76 5.17 -12.04
C VAL A 101 3.92 5.31 -10.77
N ALA A 102 2.95 4.41 -10.55
CA ALA A 102 2.07 4.47 -9.38
C ALA A 102 2.85 4.34 -8.07
N PHE A 103 3.77 3.37 -7.97
CA PHE A 103 4.59 3.20 -6.76
C PHE A 103 5.61 4.32 -6.59
N ALA A 104 6.14 4.92 -7.66
CA ALA A 104 6.98 6.12 -7.56
C ALA A 104 6.21 7.30 -6.94
N VAL A 105 4.93 7.50 -7.29
CA VAL A 105 4.07 8.50 -6.64
C VAL A 105 3.87 8.20 -5.14
N ILE A 106 3.72 6.93 -4.76
CA ILE A 106 3.63 6.54 -3.35
C ILE A 106 4.93 6.83 -2.59
N ILE A 107 6.08 6.48 -3.18
CA ILE A 107 7.42 6.74 -2.58
C ILE A 107 7.63 8.24 -2.39
N THR A 108 7.35 9.04 -3.42
CA THR A 108 7.49 10.51 -3.34
C THR A 108 6.54 11.12 -2.30
N THR A 109 5.31 10.62 -2.22
CA THR A 109 4.36 11.01 -1.15
C THR A 109 4.97 10.74 0.21
N ALA A 110 5.46 9.52 0.45
CA ALA A 110 6.02 9.08 1.71
C ALA A 110 7.24 9.92 2.12
N MET A 111 8.17 10.13 1.19
CA MET A 111 9.35 10.96 1.41
C MET A 111 8.97 12.41 1.73
N GLY A 112 7.97 12.98 1.05
CA GLY A 112 7.48 14.30 1.39
C GLY A 112 6.89 14.38 2.80
N ILE A 113 6.13 13.37 3.25
CA ILE A 113 5.63 13.33 4.64
C ILE A 113 6.81 13.25 5.63
N LEU A 114 7.82 12.42 5.35
CA LEU A 114 9.02 12.31 6.20
C LEU A 114 9.83 13.62 6.26
N ALA A 115 9.84 14.39 5.16
CA ALA A 115 10.44 15.72 5.08
C ALA A 115 9.57 16.82 5.75
N GLY A 116 8.38 16.49 6.25
CA GLY A 116 7.47 17.43 6.91
C GLY A 116 6.51 18.16 5.98
N ALA A 117 6.36 17.73 4.72
CA ALA A 117 5.41 18.30 3.79
C ALA A 117 3.96 18.04 4.23
N LYS A 118 3.12 19.07 4.12
CA LYS A 118 1.68 18.97 4.36
C LYS A 118 0.93 19.06 3.04
N TYR A 119 0.25 17.98 2.67
CA TYR A 119 -0.51 17.92 1.42
C TYR A 119 -1.94 18.45 1.61
N SER A 120 -2.47 19.10 0.57
CA SER A 120 -3.85 19.61 0.57
C SER A 120 -4.88 18.47 0.50
N ARG A 121 -6.14 18.77 0.84
CA ARG A 121 -7.24 17.82 0.73
C ARG A 121 -7.42 17.24 -0.67
N GLY A 122 -7.21 18.07 -1.71
CA GLY A 122 -7.32 17.65 -3.11
C GLY A 122 -6.29 16.59 -3.50
N TYR A 123 -5.06 16.72 -3.00
CA TYR A 123 -4.01 15.71 -3.20
C TYR A 123 -4.42 14.35 -2.63
N TRP A 124 -4.95 14.34 -1.41
CA TRP A 124 -5.39 13.11 -0.75
C TRP A 124 -6.56 12.43 -1.46
N LEU A 125 -7.49 13.20 -2.02
CA LEU A 125 -8.58 12.67 -2.86
C LEU A 125 -8.04 12.07 -4.17
N GLY A 126 -7.10 12.75 -4.83
CA GLY A 126 -6.43 12.23 -6.02
C GLY A 126 -5.65 10.94 -5.73
N LEU A 127 -4.92 10.90 -4.62
CA LEU A 127 -4.18 9.73 -4.17
C LEU A 127 -5.13 8.56 -3.87
N GLN A 128 -6.25 8.81 -3.18
CA GLN A 128 -7.27 7.78 -2.94
C GLN A 128 -7.82 7.24 -4.25
N ALA A 129 -8.17 8.11 -5.19
CA ALA A 129 -8.71 7.70 -6.48
C ALA A 129 -7.70 6.83 -7.24
N GLY A 130 -6.44 7.26 -7.31
CA GLY A 130 -5.36 6.48 -7.92
C GLY A 130 -5.15 5.12 -7.25
N VAL A 131 -5.07 5.06 -5.93
CA VAL A 131 -4.90 3.80 -5.18
C VAL A 131 -6.13 2.89 -5.34
N THR A 132 -7.34 3.44 -5.35
CA THR A 132 -8.57 2.66 -5.55
C THR A 132 -8.64 2.07 -6.95
N LEU A 133 -8.32 2.87 -7.99
CA LEU A 133 -8.25 2.39 -9.37
C LEU A 133 -7.16 1.34 -9.55
N GLY A 134 -5.97 1.56 -8.98
CA GLY A 134 -4.90 0.56 -9.00
C GLY A 134 -5.29 -0.73 -8.29
N PHE A 135 -5.96 -0.65 -7.13
CA PHE A 135 -6.43 -1.82 -6.40
C PHE A 135 -7.46 -2.61 -7.21
N ALA A 136 -8.45 -1.93 -7.80
CA ALA A 136 -9.42 -2.55 -8.68
C ALA A 136 -8.76 -3.23 -9.90
N PHE A 137 -7.77 -2.57 -10.50
CA PHE A 137 -7.02 -3.14 -11.63
C PHE A 137 -6.22 -4.39 -11.23
N VAL A 138 -5.56 -4.37 -10.06
CA VAL A 138 -4.84 -5.52 -9.52
C VAL A 138 -5.79 -6.68 -9.21
N VAL A 139 -6.96 -6.42 -8.61
CA VAL A 139 -7.98 -7.45 -8.35
C VAL A 139 -8.51 -8.04 -9.66
N TRP A 140 -8.66 -7.24 -10.70
CA TRP A 140 -9.03 -7.75 -12.01
C TRP A 140 -7.94 -8.65 -12.61
N LEU A 141 -6.68 -8.21 -12.64
CA LEU A 141 -5.55 -9.02 -13.11
C LEU A 141 -5.39 -10.32 -12.29
N TRP A 142 -5.63 -10.25 -10.99
CA TRP A 142 -5.65 -11.40 -10.09
C TRP A 142 -6.71 -12.43 -10.53
N SER A 143 -7.92 -11.97 -10.82
CA SER A 143 -8.99 -12.86 -11.29
C SER A 143 -8.65 -13.49 -12.66
N GLN A 144 -8.00 -12.75 -13.56
CA GLN A 144 -7.52 -13.30 -14.83
C GLN A 144 -6.44 -14.37 -14.62
N ALA A 145 -5.49 -14.13 -13.71
CA ALA A 145 -4.44 -15.09 -13.39
C ALA A 145 -5.00 -16.41 -12.82
N LEU A 146 -5.99 -16.33 -11.92
CA LEU A 146 -6.59 -17.51 -11.29
C LEU A 146 -7.58 -18.26 -12.18
N TYR A 147 -8.47 -17.55 -12.89
CA TYR A 147 -9.63 -18.18 -13.54
C TYR A 147 -9.54 -18.27 -15.07
N ALA A 148 -8.60 -17.55 -15.70
CA ALA A 148 -8.41 -17.62 -17.15
C ALA A 148 -7.08 -18.26 -17.53
N ILE A 149 -5.99 -17.91 -16.83
CA ILE A 149 -4.63 -18.36 -17.16
C ILE A 149 -4.23 -19.59 -16.34
N HIS A 150 -4.70 -19.69 -15.09
CA HIS A 150 -4.31 -20.72 -14.12
C HIS A 150 -2.79 -20.77 -13.85
N VAL A 151 -2.13 -19.61 -13.82
CA VAL A 151 -0.69 -19.48 -13.53
C VAL A 151 -0.45 -18.38 -12.49
N LEU A 152 0.46 -18.65 -11.56
CA LEU A 152 0.90 -17.74 -10.51
C LEU A 152 2.23 -17.09 -10.87
N CYS A 153 2.30 -15.77 -10.67
CA CYS A 153 3.52 -15.00 -10.87
C CYS A 153 3.97 -14.43 -9.51
N PRO A 154 5.14 -14.84 -8.98
CA PRO A 154 5.64 -14.37 -7.68
C PRO A 154 5.81 -12.85 -7.61
N PHE A 155 6.29 -12.20 -8.67
CA PHE A 155 6.41 -10.74 -8.68
C PHE A 155 5.05 -10.04 -8.69
N CYS A 156 4.08 -10.55 -9.46
CA CYS A 156 2.69 -10.06 -9.37
C CYS A 156 2.15 -10.27 -7.95
N MET A 157 2.58 -11.33 -7.26
CA MET A 157 2.20 -11.55 -5.87
C MET A 157 2.69 -10.47 -4.93
N VAL A 158 3.95 -10.11 -5.07
CA VAL A 158 4.57 -9.02 -4.32
C VAL A 158 3.84 -7.70 -4.59
N VAL A 159 3.47 -7.42 -5.85
CA VAL A 159 2.73 -6.20 -6.22
C VAL A 159 1.35 -6.14 -5.54
N TRP A 160 0.53 -7.20 -5.58
CA TRP A 160 -0.77 -7.17 -4.92
C TRP A 160 -0.64 -7.17 -3.39
N ALA A 161 0.35 -7.88 -2.85
CA ALA A 161 0.64 -7.87 -1.42
C ALA A 161 1.02 -6.46 -0.94
N ALA A 162 1.81 -5.70 -1.70
CA ALA A 162 2.09 -4.31 -1.39
C ALA A 162 0.85 -3.41 -1.55
N MET A 163 -0.04 -3.71 -2.49
CA MET A 163 -1.21 -2.88 -2.79
C MET A 163 -2.31 -2.95 -1.72
N ILE A 164 -2.51 -4.11 -1.07
CA ILE A 164 -3.49 -4.28 0.01
C ILE A 164 -3.27 -3.29 1.17
N PRO A 165 -2.11 -3.27 1.85
CA PRO A 165 -1.88 -2.35 2.95
C PRO A 165 -1.90 -0.89 2.48
N LEU A 166 -1.44 -0.59 1.27
CA LEU A 166 -1.56 0.75 0.69
C LEU A 166 -3.02 1.20 0.61
N PHE A 167 -3.89 0.38 0.00
CA PHE A 167 -5.31 0.70 -0.12
C PHE A 167 -5.96 0.88 1.26
N VAL A 168 -5.74 -0.06 2.18
CA VAL A 168 -6.36 0.00 3.52
C VAL A 168 -5.89 1.23 4.30
N TRP A 169 -4.58 1.47 4.39
CA TRP A 169 -4.06 2.56 5.23
C TRP A 169 -4.29 3.95 4.63
N VAL A 170 -4.23 4.12 3.31
CA VAL A 170 -4.59 5.39 2.66
C VAL A 170 -6.09 5.68 2.88
N THR A 171 -6.94 4.65 2.79
CA THR A 171 -8.38 4.79 3.07
C THR A 171 -8.65 5.17 4.52
N ILE A 172 -8.01 4.47 5.48
CA ILE A 172 -8.13 4.77 6.91
C ILE A 172 -7.72 6.22 7.17
N ARG A 173 -6.57 6.67 6.65
CA ARG A 173 -6.10 8.05 6.80
C ARG A 173 -7.11 9.07 6.28
N ASN A 174 -7.68 8.82 5.10
CA ASN A 174 -8.63 9.74 4.48
C ASN A 174 -9.95 9.82 5.22
N VAL A 175 -10.39 8.70 5.82
CA VAL A 175 -11.57 8.63 6.65
C VAL A 175 -11.34 9.29 8.02
N THR A 176 -10.21 9.03 8.68
CA THR A 176 -9.89 9.60 10.00
C THR A 176 -9.58 11.10 9.94
N SER A 177 -8.99 11.57 8.84
CA SER A 177 -8.68 13.00 8.63
C SER A 177 -9.87 13.81 8.11
N GLY A 178 -11.05 13.20 7.93
CA GLY A 178 -12.26 13.88 7.44
C GLY A 178 -12.22 14.28 5.96
N VAL A 179 -11.24 13.78 5.19
CA VAL A 179 -11.16 13.98 3.73
C VAL A 179 -12.36 13.33 3.06
N ILE A 180 -12.70 12.11 3.50
CA ILE A 180 -13.90 11.35 3.13
C ILE A 180 -14.87 11.39 4.32
N LYS A 181 -16.09 11.86 4.11
CA LYS A 181 -17.12 11.89 5.16
C LYS A 181 -17.61 10.46 5.39
N ALA A 182 -17.33 9.89 6.56
CA ALA A 182 -17.83 8.58 6.98
C ALA A 182 -18.49 8.67 8.36
N PRO A 183 -19.43 7.76 8.69
CA PRO A 183 -20.05 7.71 10.01
C PRO A 183 -19.01 7.49 11.14
N PRO A 184 -19.20 8.06 12.34
CA PRO A 184 -18.26 7.92 13.46
C PRO A 184 -17.96 6.46 13.84
N ALA A 185 -18.94 5.58 13.70
CA ALA A 185 -18.78 4.14 13.94
C ALA A 185 -17.80 3.48 12.95
N VAL A 186 -17.86 3.90 11.68
CA VAL A 186 -16.97 3.40 10.61
C VAL A 186 -15.55 3.91 10.84
N VAL A 187 -15.39 5.18 11.24
CA VAL A 187 -14.08 5.76 11.60
C VAL A 187 -13.44 4.98 12.76
N LYS A 188 -14.21 4.73 13.83
CA LYS A 188 -13.72 4.01 15.04
C LYS A 188 -13.33 2.56 14.71
N LEU A 189 -14.13 1.87 13.91
CA LEU A 189 -13.85 0.50 13.47
C LEU A 189 -12.60 0.45 12.58
N LEU A 190 -12.49 1.33 11.59
CA LEU A 190 -11.35 1.40 10.68
C LEU A 190 -10.04 1.74 11.40
N SER A 191 -10.07 2.68 12.35
CA SER A 191 -8.88 3.05 13.12
C SER A 191 -8.39 1.96 14.07
N GLY A 192 -9.30 1.14 14.62
CA GLY A 192 -8.96 0.06 15.54
C GLY A 192 -8.61 -1.26 14.85
N SER A 193 -9.21 -1.52 13.68
CA SER A 193 -9.16 -2.83 13.01
C SER A 193 -8.38 -2.82 11.70
N GLY A 194 -7.60 -1.77 11.39
CA GLY A 194 -6.88 -1.66 10.11
C GLY A 194 -6.01 -2.87 9.78
N TRP A 195 -5.23 -3.37 10.74
CA TRP A 195 -4.44 -4.59 10.57
C TRP A 195 -5.29 -5.85 10.43
N ILE A 196 -6.45 -5.91 11.07
CA ILE A 196 -7.41 -7.02 10.93
C ILE A 196 -7.95 -7.04 9.49
N ILE A 197 -8.30 -5.88 8.92
CA ILE A 197 -8.76 -5.78 7.53
C ILE A 197 -7.67 -6.25 6.57
N VAL A 198 -6.42 -5.81 6.77
CA VAL A 198 -5.28 -6.27 5.97
C VAL A 198 -5.10 -7.78 6.07
N ALA A 199 -5.14 -8.33 7.29
CA ALA A 199 -5.03 -9.78 7.52
C ALA A 199 -6.17 -10.55 6.85
N LEU A 200 -7.41 -10.07 6.96
CA LEU A 200 -8.57 -10.69 6.32
C LEU A 200 -8.45 -10.68 4.80
N LEU A 201 -7.97 -9.58 4.21
CA LEU A 201 -7.74 -9.52 2.76
C LEU A 201 -6.63 -10.49 2.33
N TYR A 202 -5.54 -10.60 3.09
CA TYR A 202 -4.52 -11.61 2.82
C TYR A 202 -5.06 -13.03 2.90
N VAL A 203 -5.83 -13.35 3.94
CA VAL A 203 -6.47 -14.66 4.11
C VAL A 203 -7.43 -14.94 2.95
N ALA A 204 -8.23 -13.97 2.55
CA ALA A 204 -9.14 -14.11 1.41
C ALA A 204 -8.37 -14.41 0.12
N VAL A 205 -7.30 -13.68 -0.15
CA VAL A 205 -6.47 -13.92 -1.34
C VAL A 205 -5.84 -15.32 -1.27
N ILE A 206 -5.18 -15.68 -0.18
CA ILE A 206 -4.57 -17.00 0.01
C ILE A 206 -5.60 -18.12 -0.14
N ALA A 207 -6.79 -17.95 0.43
CA ALA A 207 -7.89 -18.89 0.27
C ALA A 207 -8.28 -19.04 -1.22
N THR A 208 -8.44 -17.95 -1.96
CA THR A 208 -8.76 -18.04 -3.40
C THR A 208 -7.67 -18.74 -4.21
N ILE A 209 -6.38 -18.54 -3.90
CA ILE A 209 -5.28 -19.31 -4.51
C ILE A 209 -5.47 -20.79 -4.19
N PHE A 210 -5.61 -21.12 -2.91
CA PHE A 210 -5.70 -22.49 -2.44
C PHE A 210 -6.86 -23.24 -3.08
N PHE A 211 -8.05 -22.62 -3.14
CA PHE A 211 -9.21 -23.21 -3.80
C PHE A 211 -9.01 -23.38 -5.31
N SER A 212 -8.39 -22.40 -5.98
CA SER A 212 -8.13 -22.48 -7.42
C SER A 212 -7.11 -23.56 -7.78
N PHE A 213 -6.10 -23.77 -6.94
CA PHE A 213 -5.01 -24.74 -7.16
C PHE A 213 -5.18 -26.03 -6.35
N MET A 214 -6.35 -26.26 -5.75
CA MET A 214 -6.62 -27.43 -4.92
C MET A 214 -6.38 -28.74 -5.67
N HIS A 215 -6.64 -28.76 -6.99
CA HIS A 215 -6.41 -29.90 -7.87
C HIS A 215 -4.92 -30.31 -7.98
N LEU A 216 -3.97 -29.45 -7.59
CA LEU A 216 -2.54 -29.79 -7.50
C LEU A 216 -2.16 -30.41 -6.15
N PHE A 217 -2.89 -30.08 -5.09
CA PHE A 217 -2.57 -30.52 -3.72
C PHE A 217 -3.35 -31.76 -3.29
N VAL A 218 -4.52 -31.99 -3.90
CA VAL A 218 -5.29 -33.22 -3.74
C VAL A 218 -5.08 -34.00 -5.03
N PRO A 219 -4.18 -35.01 -5.07
CA PRO A 219 -4.11 -35.91 -6.20
C PRO A 219 -5.47 -36.59 -6.27
N SER A 220 -6.26 -36.25 -7.28
CA SER A 220 -7.42 -37.03 -7.64
C SER A 220 -6.91 -38.38 -8.13
N THR A 221 -6.79 -39.34 -7.23
CA THR A 221 -6.76 -40.76 -7.58
C THR A 221 -8.15 -41.12 -8.10
N ALA A 222 -8.40 -40.86 -9.38
CA ALA A 222 -9.54 -41.36 -10.12
C ALA A 222 -9.16 -41.47 -11.60
#